data_AF-A0A7C1L1D9-F1
#
_entry.id   AF-A0A7C1L1D9-F1
#
_cell.length_a   1.000
_cell.length_b   1.000
_cell.length_c   1.000
_cell.angle_alpha   90.00
_cell.angle_beta   90.00
_cell.angle_gamma   90.00
#
_symmetry.space_group_name_H-M   'P 1'
#
loop_
_entity.id
_entity.type
_entity.pdbx_description
1 polymer ?
#
loop_
_entity_poly.entity_id
_entity_poly.type
_entity_poly.pdbx_seq_one_letter_code
_entity_poly.pdbx_strand_id
1 'polypeptide(L)'
;MVNRENDTDSRILVVGTTTREESIHIEKCFMDWKYEAVPLNEETSGISAPIPKSPILMLVYAQEEQKDTIAICEQLRKDSEGATAPILLVIGRYKMSQFYELRRRMENITSITTPFDQENIRTRIDEILGTT
;
A
#
# COMPACT_ATOMS: atom_id res chain seq x y z
N MET A 1 -38.10 6.35 3.35
CA MET A 1 -36.83 6.07 4.05
C MET A 1 -36.01 5.18 3.13
N VAL A 2 -35.06 5.76 2.40
CA VAL A 2 -34.04 4.98 1.72
C VAL A 2 -32.87 4.97 2.68
N ASN A 3 -32.59 3.82 3.29
CA ASN A 3 -31.32 3.60 3.97
C ASN A 3 -30.26 3.72 2.87
N ARG A 4 -29.61 4.87 2.80
CA ARG A 4 -28.32 4.97 2.10
C ARG A 4 -27.37 4.17 2.98
N GLU A 5 -27.05 2.96 2.53
CA GLU A 5 -25.81 2.30 2.92
C GLU A 5 -24.69 3.29 2.58
N ASN A 6 -24.28 4.07 3.59
CA ASN A 6 -22.98 4.72 3.58
C ASN A 6 -21.96 3.60 3.76
N ASP A 7 -21.74 2.84 2.69
CA ASP A 7 -20.68 1.85 2.61
C ASP A 7 -19.38 2.59 2.23
N THR A 8 -19.01 3.57 3.05
CA THR A 8 -17.63 4.07 3.11
C THR A 8 -16.83 3.02 3.87
N ASP A 9 -16.71 1.84 3.28
CA ASP A 9 -15.85 0.77 3.78
C ASP A 9 -14.42 1.10 3.35
N SER A 10 -13.94 2.22 3.90
CA SER A 10 -12.60 2.74 3.73
C SER A 10 -11.59 1.67 4.16
N ARG A 11 -10.97 1.02 3.17
CA ARG A 11 -10.03 -0.08 3.37
C ARG A 11 -8.62 0.34 3.00
N ILE A 12 -7.66 -0.20 3.73
CA ILE A 12 -6.24 -0.12 3.34
C ILE A 12 -5.97 -1.25 2.35
N LEU A 13 -5.39 -0.91 1.20
CA LEU A 13 -4.98 -1.88 0.21
C LEU A 13 -3.54 -2.32 0.49
N VAL A 14 -3.30 -3.60 0.72
CA VAL A 14 -1.96 -4.15 0.92
C VAL A 14 -1.52 -4.87 -0.35
N VAL A 15 -0.42 -4.44 -0.95
CA VAL A 15 0.05 -4.93 -2.26
C VAL A 15 1.46 -5.47 -2.13
N GLY A 16 1.69 -6.64 -2.70
CA GLY A 16 3.03 -7.14 -2.97
C GLY A 16 3.77 -7.74 -1.77
N THR A 17 3.07 -8.20 -0.73
CA THR A 17 3.68 -9.08 0.27
C THR A 17 4.24 -10.31 -0.45
N THR A 18 5.56 -10.49 -0.38
CA THR A 18 6.29 -11.51 -1.12
C THR A 18 6.56 -12.77 -0.29
N THR A 19 6.46 -12.66 1.03
CA THR A 19 6.73 -13.77 1.96
C THR A 19 5.59 -13.99 2.95
N ARG A 20 5.47 -15.23 3.43
CA ARG A 20 4.55 -15.60 4.51
C ARG A 20 4.82 -14.78 5.78
N GLU A 21 6.07 -14.43 6.05
CA GLU A 21 6.45 -13.61 7.21
C GLU A 21 5.89 -12.20 7.11
N GLU A 22 5.96 -11.58 5.93
CA GLU A 22 5.37 -10.26 5.67
C GLU A 22 3.85 -10.28 5.83
N SER A 23 3.17 -11.30 5.32
CA SER A 23 1.72 -11.45 5.49
C SER A 23 1.32 -11.58 6.96
N ILE A 24 2.01 -12.44 7.73
CA ILE A 24 1.78 -12.60 9.18
C ILE A 24 2.09 -11.28 9.92
N HIS A 25 3.10 -10.54 9.49
CA HIS A 25 3.47 -9.27 10.11
C HIS A 25 2.39 -8.19 9.88
N ILE A 26 1.83 -8.11 8.67
CA ILE A 26 0.69 -7.24 8.38
C ILE A 26 -0.53 -7.61 9.20
N GLU A 27 -0.89 -8.90 9.25
CA GLU A 27 -2.02 -9.38 10.07
C GLU A 27 -1.90 -8.91 11.52
N LYS A 28 -0.70 -8.98 12.10
CA LYS A 28 -0.43 -8.51 13.46
C LYS A 28 -0.52 -6.99 13.60
N CYS A 29 -0.03 -6.24 12.62
CA CYS A 29 -0.01 -4.77 12.70
C CYS A 29 -1.37 -4.13 12.36
N PHE A 30 -2.22 -4.82 11.60
CA PHE A 30 -3.49 -4.31 11.09
C PHE A 30 -4.71 -4.92 11.77
N MET A 31 -4.57 -5.56 12.93
CA MET A 31 -5.68 -6.23 13.63
C MET A 31 -6.91 -5.32 13.86
N ASP A 32 -6.69 -4.02 14.07
CA ASP A 32 -7.74 -3.04 14.34
C ASP A 32 -8.25 -2.31 13.08
N TRP A 33 -7.73 -2.66 11.90
CA TRP A 33 -8.07 -2.00 10.64
C TRP A 33 -8.63 -2.97 9.61
N LYS A 34 -9.61 -2.49 8.84
CA LYS A 34 -10.05 -3.20 7.65
C LYS A 34 -9.02 -3.01 6.54
N TYR A 35 -8.39 -4.09 6.12
CA TYR A 35 -7.48 -4.10 4.98
C TYR A 35 -7.83 -5.23 4.01
N GLU A 36 -7.40 -5.06 2.77
CA GLU A 36 -7.56 -6.05 1.70
C GLU A 36 -6.19 -6.30 1.08
N ALA A 37 -5.75 -7.56 1.06
CA ALA A 37 -4.50 -7.95 0.43
C ALA A 37 -4.75 -8.27 -1.05
N VAL A 38 -4.01 -7.59 -1.93
CA VAL A 38 -4.05 -7.84 -3.38
C VAL A 38 -2.78 -8.57 -3.81
N PRO A 39 -2.94 -9.80 -4.34
CA PRO A 39 -1.79 -10.58 -4.80
C PRO A 39 -1.20 -9.97 -6.07
N LEU A 40 0.11 -10.19 -6.25
CA LEU A 40 0.78 -9.95 -7.51
C LEU A 40 0.57 -11.14 -8.44
N ASN A 41 0.65 -10.88 -9.74
CA ASN A 41 0.76 -11.86 -10.78
C ASN A 41 2.22 -12.33 -10.84
N GLU A 42 2.46 -13.60 -10.51
CA GLU A 42 3.80 -14.19 -10.45
C GLU A 42 4.55 -14.15 -11.78
N GLU A 43 3.85 -14.09 -12.92
CA GLU A 43 4.45 -14.09 -14.26
C GLU A 43 4.85 -12.69 -14.74
N THR A 44 4.20 -11.64 -14.23
CA THR A 44 4.33 -10.27 -14.77
C THR A 44 4.72 -9.23 -13.72
N SER A 45 4.84 -9.63 -12.45
CA SER A 45 5.06 -8.75 -11.29
C SER A 45 4.01 -7.64 -11.12
N GLY A 46 2.91 -7.71 -11.89
CA GLY A 46 1.81 -6.75 -11.86
C GLY A 46 0.72 -7.16 -10.88
N ILE A 47 -0.28 -6.32 -10.69
CA ILE A 47 -1.44 -6.65 -9.85
C ILE A 47 -2.37 -7.61 -10.60
N SER A 48 -2.75 -8.74 -9.96
CA SER A 48 -3.56 -9.80 -10.57
C SER A 48 -5.07 -9.69 -10.31
N ALA A 49 -5.48 -8.79 -9.41
CA ALA A 49 -6.87 -8.61 -9.00
C ALA A 49 -7.32 -7.14 -9.17
N PRO A 50 -8.63 -6.88 -9.37
CA PRO A 50 -9.13 -5.51 -9.44
C PRO A 50 -8.84 -4.76 -8.13
N ILE A 51 -8.51 -3.47 -8.25
CA ILE A 51 -8.34 -2.60 -7.09
C ILE A 51 -9.73 -2.38 -6.45
N PRO A 52 -9.88 -2.55 -5.12
CA PRO A 52 -11.13 -2.26 -4.44
C PRO A 52 -11.51 -0.79 -4.63
N LYS A 53 -12.81 -0.48 -4.53
CA LYS A 53 -13.28 0.89 -4.74
C LYS A 53 -12.72 1.82 -3.67
N SER A 54 -12.05 2.87 -4.12
CA SER A 54 -11.60 4.03 -3.34
C SER A 54 -10.83 3.67 -2.05
N PRO A 55 -9.66 3.00 -2.14
CA PRO A 55 -8.83 2.74 -0.98
C PRO A 55 -8.41 4.07 -0.31
N ILE A 56 -8.41 4.10 1.03
CA ILE A 56 -7.93 5.27 1.77
C ILE A 56 -6.41 5.39 1.80
N LEU A 57 -5.73 4.25 1.61
CA LEU A 57 -4.28 4.14 1.59
C LEU A 57 -3.90 2.87 0.81
N MET A 58 -2.80 2.93 0.07
CA MET A 58 -2.18 1.77 -0.57
C MET A 58 -0.83 1.50 0.09
N LEU A 59 -0.73 0.41 0.84
CA LEU A 59 0.50 -0.09 1.44
C LEU A 59 1.19 -1.03 0.45
N VAL A 60 2.30 -0.59 -0.13
CA VAL A 60 3.00 -1.31 -1.21
C VAL A 60 4.34 -1.83 -0.70
N TYR A 61 4.59 -3.12 -0.80
CA TYR A 61 5.89 -3.71 -0.50
C TYR A 61 6.86 -3.51 -1.67
N ALA A 62 8.05 -2.98 -1.37
CA ALA A 62 9.11 -2.84 -2.35
C ALA A 62 9.62 -4.21 -2.81
N GLN A 63 9.61 -4.42 -4.12
CA GLN A 63 10.07 -5.66 -4.75
C GLN A 63 11.61 -5.74 -4.76
N GLU A 64 12.14 -6.88 -5.19
CA GLU A 64 13.58 -7.06 -5.32
C GLU A 64 14.18 -6.11 -6.34
N GLU A 65 13.60 -6.08 -7.54
CA GLU A 65 14.02 -5.15 -8.57
C GLU A 65 13.25 -3.82 -8.48
N GLN A 66 13.99 -2.71 -8.59
CA GLN A 66 13.40 -1.36 -8.58
C GLN A 66 12.34 -1.17 -9.67
N LYS A 67 12.55 -1.76 -10.85
CA LYS A 67 11.64 -1.63 -11.99
C LYS A 67 10.26 -2.21 -11.68
N ASP A 68 10.20 -3.28 -10.88
CA ASP A 68 8.95 -3.97 -10.56
C ASP A 68 8.15 -3.15 -9.53
N THR A 69 8.82 -2.61 -8.51
CA THR A 69 8.19 -1.65 -7.58
C THR A 69 7.61 -0.44 -8.32
N ILE A 70 8.35 0.10 -9.29
CA ILE A 70 7.88 1.22 -10.12
C ILE A 70 6.66 0.81 -10.94
N ALA A 71 6.72 -0.33 -11.62
CA ALA A 71 5.62 -0.82 -12.44
C ALA A 71 4.32 -1.02 -11.64
N ILE A 72 4.41 -1.59 -10.43
CA ILE A 72 3.27 -1.76 -9.52
C ILE A 72 2.67 -0.40 -9.15
N CYS A 73 3.49 0.55 -8.70
CA CYS A 73 3.01 1.87 -8.31
C CYS A 73 2.40 2.64 -9.50
N GLU A 74 2.99 2.53 -10.69
CA GLU A 74 2.43 3.13 -11.92
C GLU A 74 1.09 2.46 -12.32
N GLN A 75 0.96 1.15 -12.15
CA GLN A 75 -0.30 0.44 -12.38
C GLN A 75 -1.40 0.93 -11.43
N LEU A 76 -1.08 1.05 -10.13
CA LEU A 76 -2.00 1.60 -9.11
C LEU A 76 -2.46 3.02 -9.45
N ARG A 77 -1.56 3.86 -9.99
CA ARG A 77 -1.87 5.25 -10.37
C ARG A 77 -2.71 5.37 -11.64
N LYS A 78 -2.68 4.38 -12.54
CA LYS A 78 -3.51 4.35 -13.76
C LYS A 78 -4.95 3.91 -13.49
N ASP A 79 -5.17 3.18 -12.41
CA ASP A 79 -6.50 2.76 -11.99
C ASP A 79 -7.28 3.94 -11.39
N SER A 80 -8.53 4.12 -11.79
CA SER A 80 -9.34 5.26 -11.34
C SER A 80 -9.59 5.26 -9.83
N GLU A 81 -9.65 4.09 -9.20
CA GLU A 81 -9.86 3.96 -7.76
C GLU A 81 -8.56 4.22 -6.99
N GLY A 82 -7.41 3.83 -7.54
CA GLY A 82 -6.09 4.04 -6.93
C GLY A 82 -5.44 5.40 -7.22
N ALA A 83 -5.88 6.12 -8.25
CA ALA A 83 -5.20 7.29 -8.79
C ALA A 83 -4.82 8.35 -7.74
N THR A 84 -5.71 8.64 -6.79
CA THR A 84 -5.52 9.71 -5.80
C THR A 84 -5.13 9.20 -4.41
N ALA A 85 -5.28 7.91 -4.13
CA ALA A 85 -5.02 7.34 -2.80
C ALA A 85 -3.54 7.50 -2.43
N PRO A 86 -3.18 7.90 -1.20
CA PRO A 86 -1.79 7.95 -0.80
C PRO A 86 -1.15 6.55 -0.85
N ILE A 87 0.13 6.49 -1.23
CA ILE A 87 0.94 5.28 -1.20
C ILE A 87 1.88 5.36 0.00
N LEU A 88 1.86 4.33 0.84
CA LEU A 88 2.88 4.08 1.85
C LEU A 88 3.75 2.90 1.37
N LEU A 89 4.97 3.20 0.97
CA LEU A 89 5.92 2.20 0.51
C LEU A 89 6.61 1.54 1.71
N VAL A 90 6.39 0.24 1.89
CA VAL A 90 7.12 -0.62 2.85
C VAL A 90 8.43 -1.04 2.22
N ILE A 91 9.56 -0.67 2.83
CA ILE A 91 10.84 -0.80 2.16
C ILE A 91 12.02 -1.05 3.11
N GLY A 92 12.88 -2.01 2.76
CA GLY A 92 14.11 -2.26 3.52
C GLY A 92 15.13 -1.13 3.37
N ARG A 93 15.93 -0.87 4.40
CA ARG A 93 16.93 0.22 4.43
C ARG A 93 17.86 0.25 3.21
N TYR A 94 18.27 -0.91 2.72
CA TYR A 94 19.16 -1.05 1.56
C TYR A 94 18.49 -0.72 0.22
N LYS A 95 17.16 -0.63 0.17
CA LYS A 95 16.38 -0.32 -1.04
C LYS A 95 15.91 1.14 -1.10
N MET A 96 16.37 2.04 -0.21
CA MET A 96 15.88 3.43 -0.15
C MET A 96 15.99 4.21 -1.45
N SER A 97 16.95 3.88 -2.32
CA SER A 97 17.05 4.45 -3.66
C SER A 97 15.76 4.29 -4.48
N GLN A 98 15.01 3.19 -4.29
CA GLN A 98 13.73 2.97 -4.97
C GLN A 98 12.67 4.00 -4.53
N PHE A 99 12.59 4.32 -3.24
CA PHE A 99 11.67 5.36 -2.73
C PHE A 99 11.99 6.73 -3.33
N TYR A 100 13.27 7.12 -3.35
CA TYR A 100 13.66 8.42 -3.90
C TYR A 100 13.35 8.54 -5.39
N GLU A 101 13.52 7.45 -6.15
CA GLU A 101 13.17 7.43 -7.56
C GLU A 101 11.65 7.54 -7.77
N LEU A 102 10.86 6.78 -7.01
CA LEU A 102 9.40 6.86 -7.07
C LEU A 102 8.89 8.27 -6.72
N ARG A 103 9.43 8.89 -5.66
CA ARG A 103 9.03 10.23 -5.24
C ARG A 103 9.28 11.32 -6.29
N ARG A 104 10.22 11.09 -7.23
CA ARG A 104 10.45 11.99 -8.37
C ARG A 104 9.43 11.81 -9.50
N ARG A 105 8.75 10.66 -9.55
CA ARG A 105 7.84 10.25 -10.63
C ARG A 105 6.36 10.41 -10.26
N MET A 106 6.03 10.33 -8.97
CA MET A 106 4.65 10.38 -8.49
C MET A 106 4.50 11.13 -7.18
N GLU A 107 3.35 11.77 -7.06
CA GLU A 107 2.92 12.47 -5.86
C GLU A 107 2.28 11.51 -4.84
N ASN A 108 2.04 12.02 -3.64
CA ASN A 108 1.35 11.32 -2.55
C ASN A 108 1.97 9.95 -2.24
N ILE A 109 3.29 9.88 -2.26
CA ILE A 109 4.06 8.70 -1.85
C ILE A 109 4.94 9.02 -0.65
N THR A 110 4.83 8.18 0.36
CA THR A 110 5.68 8.18 1.56
C THR A 110 6.26 6.79 1.75
N SER A 111 7.17 6.63 2.71
CA SER A 111 7.76 5.34 3.04
C SER A 111 7.74 5.06 4.54
N ILE A 112 7.81 3.76 4.85
CA ILE A 112 8.13 3.19 6.15
C ILE A 112 9.23 2.15 5.98
N THR A 113 10.25 2.20 6.82
CA THR A 113 11.39 1.28 6.73
C THR A 113 11.15 0.02 7.55
N THR A 114 11.45 -1.15 6.99
CA THR A 114 11.46 -2.40 7.78
C THR A 114 12.72 -2.54 8.64
N PRO A 115 12.65 -3.24 9.80
CA PRO A 115 11.41 -3.68 10.46
C PRO A 115 10.66 -2.49 11.08
N PHE A 116 9.35 -2.62 11.19
CA PHE A 116 8.47 -1.68 11.91
C PHE A 116 7.57 -2.47 12.86
N ASP A 117 6.98 -1.80 13.83
CA ASP A 117 5.95 -2.37 14.70
C ASP A 117 4.58 -1.73 14.44
N GLN A 118 3.57 -2.18 15.20
CA GLN A 118 2.20 -1.70 15.10
C GLN A 118 2.09 -0.19 15.39
N GLU A 119 2.85 0.34 16.35
CA GLU A 119 2.81 1.76 16.71
C GLU A 119 3.42 2.62 15.59
N ASN A 120 4.53 2.18 14.99
CA ASN A 120 5.22 2.86 13.91
C ASN A 120 4.32 2.99 12.68
N ILE A 121 3.68 1.90 12.24
CA ILE A 121 2.82 1.93 11.06
C ILE A 121 1.52 2.69 11.34
N ARG A 122 1.00 2.60 12.57
CA ARG A 122 -0.17 3.40 13.00
C ARG A 122 0.09 4.88 12.91
N THR A 123 1.14 5.35 13.57
CA THR A 123 1.55 6.76 13.54
C THR A 123 1.75 7.24 12.11
N ARG A 124 2.40 6.42 11.29
CA ARG A 124 2.68 6.78 9.90
C ARG A 124 1.41 6.95 9.06
N ILE A 125 0.41 6.12 9.31
CA ILE A 125 -0.87 6.19 8.58
C ILE A 125 -1.70 7.36 9.07
N ASP A 126 -1.72 7.62 10.38
CA ASP A 126 -2.40 8.80 10.93
C ASP A 126 -1.81 10.11 10.38
N GLU A 127 -0.47 10.19 10.22
CA GLU A 127 0.21 11.32 9.57
C GLU A 127 -0.23 11.51 8.10
N ILE A 128 -0.42 10.42 7.36
CA ILE A 128 -0.79 10.45 5.94
C ILE A 128 -2.26 10.84 5.77
N LEU A 129 -3.13 10.31 6.62
CA LEU A 129 -4.58 10.51 6.53
C LEU A 129 -5.04 11.82 7.22
N GLY A 130 -4.18 12.46 8.01
CA GLY A 130 -4.49 13.72 8.68
C GLY A 130 -5.50 13.59 9.81
N THR A 131 -5.51 12.44 10.52
CA THR A 131 -6.48 12.09 11.57
C THR A 131 -6.06 12.57 12.98
N THR A 132 -5.23 13.61 13.09
CA THR A 132 -4.73 14.15 14.37
C THR A 132 -5.60 15.24 14.98
#